data_AF-A0A843HSP4-F1
#
_entry.id   AF-A0A843HSP4-F1
#
_cell.length_a   1.000
_cell.length_b   1.000
_cell.length_c   1.000
_cell.angle_alpha   90.00
_cell.angle_beta   90.00
_cell.angle_gamma   90.00
#
_symmetry.space_group_name_H-M   'P 1'
#
loop_
_entity.id
_entity.type
_entity.pdbx_description
1 polymer ?
#
loop_
_entity_poly.entity_id
_entity_poly.type
_entity_poly.pdbx_seq_one_letter_code
_entity_poly.pdbx_strand_id
1 'polypeptide(L)'
;MIDILNDIKDRISKAKALAVSLGKLIGAVSKHIPSKLDENENYVYIDIAPETYFSLDILGRVNVLLGVIDIKTLNFILLRVIGYERADATSLLFESTKLLNNLTGIESNEPGSLLTTVTLKCETLTKLDILNSSEPEASDIVIEPQSPVILPDPHIVERALGINRGLLKLGVLDTPGSNVKVSISLDDLNYHTIIVGTTGSGKTSMIKDIIAGISKIDINGNNVMIIDSTGDYYHMFLPPDITSNQVINGVKEFTELYGKLDGLNINIVYPITQEWIKKYAGRRKDLYSITKAYYDVYLSPILNYLNRKGMKVEVDIKDNVINTIYKDWKANATLLPYYFKFKEIKRILHRLNPYFTEQDSHFVNILLKKKNYESLDELLNDLMTDSLEDIKIHKSTKENIIRGLYLLKETGLFDVRSARFPLRKAFEKGGITVFDLYNSELDDFAQKIFTYYLLDRIFSYREKEMRKG
;
A
#
# COMPACT_ATOMS: atom_id res chain seq x y z
N MET A 1 51.76 -11.47 24.06
CA MET A 1 51.03 -10.46 24.87
C MET A 1 51.07 -9.07 24.25
N ILE A 2 52.24 -8.56 23.83
CA ILE A 2 52.35 -7.26 23.14
C ILE A 2 51.57 -7.25 21.81
N ASP A 3 51.63 -8.35 21.04
CA ASP A 3 50.93 -8.44 19.75
C ASP A 3 49.39 -8.43 19.91
N ILE A 4 48.86 -9.10 20.93
CA ILE A 4 47.42 -9.12 21.23
C ILE A 4 46.94 -7.73 21.65
N LEU A 5 47.73 -7.02 22.47
CA LEU A 5 47.38 -5.66 22.91
C LEU A 5 47.36 -4.69 21.72
N ASN A 6 48.29 -4.85 20.78
CA ASN A 6 48.33 -4.04 19.57
C ASN A 6 47.15 -4.37 18.63
N ASP A 7 46.77 -5.64 18.50
CA ASP A 7 45.58 -6.04 17.73
C ASP A 7 44.28 -5.46 18.32
N ILE A 8 44.12 -5.51 19.65
CA ILE A 8 42.95 -4.93 20.32
C ILE A 8 42.90 -3.40 20.12
N LYS A 9 44.04 -2.71 20.24
CA LYS A 9 44.11 -1.26 19.98
C LYS A 9 43.74 -0.91 18.55
N ASP A 10 44.19 -1.70 17.59
CA ASP A 10 43.85 -1.55 16.18
C ASP A 10 42.34 -1.76 15.95
N ARG A 11 41.77 -2.83 16.51
CA ARG A 11 40.31 -3.10 16.45
C ARG A 11 39.47 -2.01 17.08
N ILE A 12 39.86 -1.48 18.25
CA ILE A 12 39.18 -0.33 18.86
C ILE A 12 39.21 0.89 17.93
N SER A 13 40.35 1.14 17.30
CA SER A 13 40.50 2.27 16.37
C SER A 13 39.63 2.09 15.13
N LYS A 14 39.58 0.87 14.57
CA LYS A 14 38.70 0.50 13.46
C LYS A 14 37.22 0.62 13.81
N ALA A 15 36.81 0.10 14.98
CA ALA A 15 35.43 0.19 15.44
C ALA A 15 34.97 1.65 15.59
N LYS A 16 35.84 2.53 16.13
CA LYS A 16 35.56 3.97 16.23
C LYS A 16 35.48 4.64 14.85
N ALA A 17 36.37 4.30 13.92
CA ALA A 17 36.32 4.83 12.56
C ALA A 17 35.02 4.43 11.85
N LEU A 18 34.62 3.16 11.96
CA LEU A 18 33.34 2.66 11.43
C LEU A 18 32.16 3.37 12.08
N ALA A 19 32.15 3.51 13.40
CA ALA A 19 31.10 4.22 14.14
C ALA A 19 30.87 5.63 13.58
N VAL A 20 31.94 6.41 13.39
CA VAL A 20 31.85 7.78 12.84
C VAL A 20 31.35 7.80 11.39
N SER A 21 31.65 6.77 10.60
CA SER A 21 31.19 6.68 9.21
C SER A 21 29.72 6.29 9.05
N LEU A 22 29.11 5.71 10.09
CA LEU A 22 27.76 5.13 10.03
C LEU A 22 26.72 5.90 10.85
N GLY A 23 27.16 6.95 11.54
CA GLY A 23 26.28 7.80 12.34
C GLY A 23 27.03 8.67 13.34
N LYS A 24 26.27 9.27 14.25
CA LYS A 24 26.82 10.16 15.29
C LYS A 24 27.21 9.35 16.52
N LEU A 25 28.47 9.41 16.93
CA LEU A 25 28.93 8.80 18.19
C LEU A 25 28.24 9.46 19.40
N ILE A 26 27.63 8.67 20.27
CA ILE A 26 26.88 9.16 21.44
C ILE A 26 27.34 8.58 22.78
N GLY A 27 28.02 7.44 22.78
CA GLY A 27 28.42 6.76 24.01
C GLY A 27 29.24 5.51 23.76
N ALA A 28 29.31 4.65 24.77
CA ALA A 28 29.97 3.35 24.67
C ALA A 28 29.26 2.31 25.52
N VAL A 29 29.45 1.04 25.19
CA VAL A 29 28.99 -0.07 26.03
C VAL A 29 29.64 0.05 27.40
N SER A 30 28.83 -0.07 28.45
CA SER A 30 29.25 0.13 29.82
C SER A 30 30.41 -0.78 30.19
N LYS A 31 31.40 -0.19 30.85
CA LYS A 31 32.54 -0.94 31.42
C LYS A 31 32.26 -1.44 32.84
N HIS A 32 31.18 -0.95 33.46
CA HIS A 32 30.85 -1.19 34.86
C HIS A 32 29.77 -2.24 35.04
N ILE A 33 28.95 -2.47 34.01
CA ILE A 33 27.90 -3.48 34.01
C ILE A 33 28.31 -4.57 33.00
N PRO A 34 28.38 -5.85 33.41
CA PRO A 34 28.71 -6.94 32.49
C PRO A 34 27.68 -7.06 31.37
N SER A 35 28.15 -7.12 30.13
CA SER A 35 27.36 -7.60 28.99
C SER A 35 26.99 -9.07 29.22
N LYS A 36 25.70 -9.40 29.11
CA LYS A 36 25.19 -10.78 29.28
C LYS A 36 24.35 -11.18 28.08
N LEU A 37 24.52 -12.43 27.64
CA LEU A 37 23.68 -13.08 26.65
C LEU A 37 23.20 -14.39 27.29
N ASP A 38 21.90 -14.54 27.41
CA ASP A 38 21.24 -15.76 27.88
C ASP A 38 20.00 -16.04 27.01
N GLU A 39 19.44 -17.25 27.08
CA GLU A 39 18.29 -17.66 26.25
C GLU A 39 17.07 -16.74 26.39
N ASN A 40 16.94 -16.07 27.55
CA ASN A 40 15.80 -15.21 27.89
C ASN A 40 16.14 -13.72 27.97
N GLU A 41 17.42 -13.36 28.04
CA GLU A 41 17.87 -11.98 28.24
C GLU A 41 19.03 -11.63 27.30
N ASN A 42 18.76 -10.71 26.37
CA ASN A 42 19.75 -10.19 25.43
C ASN A 42 19.85 -8.67 25.56
N TYR A 43 20.39 -8.23 26.70
CA TYR A 43 20.50 -6.83 27.06
C TYR A 43 21.95 -6.37 27.14
N VAL A 44 22.18 -5.14 26.68
CA VAL A 44 23.43 -4.42 26.83
C VAL A 44 23.17 -3.07 27.50
N TYR A 45 24.11 -2.66 28.34
CA TYR A 45 24.06 -1.36 29.02
C TYR A 45 24.99 -0.38 28.32
N ILE A 46 24.50 0.83 28.09
CA ILE A 46 25.23 1.87 27.37
C ILE A 46 25.39 3.07 28.29
N ASP A 47 26.61 3.54 28.42
CA ASP A 47 26.94 4.76 29.17
C ASP A 47 26.94 5.95 28.21
N ILE A 48 26.12 6.97 28.51
CA ILE A 48 26.06 8.23 27.77
C ILE A 48 26.49 9.38 28.68
N ALA A 49 27.39 10.21 28.15
CA ALA A 49 27.86 11.41 28.85
C ALA A 49 26.72 12.43 29.03
N PRO A 50 26.68 13.17 30.16
CA PRO A 50 25.62 14.13 30.45
C PRO A 50 25.41 15.15 29.33
N GLU A 51 26.50 15.64 28.73
CA GLU A 51 26.48 16.64 27.67
C GLU A 51 25.75 16.10 26.43
N THR A 52 26.06 14.86 26.04
CA THR A 52 25.39 14.20 24.92
C THR A 52 23.91 14.00 25.21
N TYR A 53 23.58 13.53 26.42
CA TYR A 53 22.20 13.30 26.85
C TYR A 53 21.35 14.57 26.76
N PHE A 54 21.84 15.69 27.29
CA PHE A 54 21.13 16.97 27.24
C PHE A 54 21.11 17.59 25.84
N SER A 55 22.06 17.26 24.97
CA SER A 55 22.11 17.80 23.60
C SER A 55 21.16 17.12 22.61
N LEU A 56 20.62 15.95 22.94
CA LEU A 56 19.83 15.11 22.04
C LEU A 56 18.44 14.84 22.62
N ASP A 57 17.44 15.60 22.18
CA ASP A 57 16.04 15.50 22.64
C ASP A 57 15.38 14.12 22.47
N ILE A 58 15.95 13.30 21.58
CA ILE A 58 15.50 11.92 21.35
C ILE A 58 15.86 11.00 22.53
N LEU A 59 16.92 11.32 23.28
CA LEU A 59 17.35 10.55 24.43
C LEU A 59 16.44 10.86 25.62
N GLY A 60 16.18 9.84 26.44
CA GLY A 60 15.14 9.87 27.49
C GLY A 60 13.80 9.31 27.04
N ARG A 61 13.69 8.80 25.81
CA ARG A 61 12.52 8.09 25.28
C ARG A 61 12.85 6.62 25.01
N VAL A 62 11.91 5.73 25.29
CA VAL A 62 11.99 4.31 24.90
C VAL A 62 11.79 4.14 23.39
N ASN A 63 12.17 2.98 22.85
CA ASN A 63 12.12 2.61 21.43
C ASN A 63 13.04 3.42 20.50
N VAL A 64 13.98 4.18 21.04
CA VAL A 64 15.07 4.78 20.25
C VAL A 64 15.94 3.65 19.71
N LEU A 65 16.27 3.72 18.41
CA LEU A 65 17.17 2.78 17.76
C LEU A 65 18.60 3.31 17.81
N LEU A 66 19.51 2.50 18.34
CA LEU A 66 20.94 2.79 18.45
C LEU A 66 21.74 1.74 17.69
N GLY A 67 22.98 2.07 17.35
CA GLY A 67 23.91 1.14 16.72
C GLY A 67 25.13 0.95 17.60
N VAL A 68 25.65 -0.27 17.68
CA VAL A 68 26.96 -0.55 18.27
C VAL A 68 27.87 -1.19 17.25
N ILE A 69 29.12 -0.74 17.19
CA ILE A 69 30.16 -1.44 16.46
C ILE A 69 30.95 -2.28 17.46
N ASP A 70 30.74 -3.58 17.46
CA ASP A 70 31.42 -4.47 18.39
C ASP A 70 32.93 -4.53 18.09
N ILE A 71 33.77 -4.34 19.10
CA ILE A 71 35.24 -4.29 18.93
C ILE A 71 35.79 -5.66 18.46
N LYS A 72 35.19 -6.76 18.92
CA LYS A 72 35.69 -8.11 18.62
C LYS A 72 35.35 -8.56 17.21
N THR A 73 34.16 -8.28 16.73
CA THR A 73 33.67 -8.75 15.42
C THR A 73 33.73 -7.67 14.34
N LEU A 74 33.72 -6.39 14.71
CA LEU A 74 33.52 -5.23 13.83
C LEU A 74 32.14 -5.20 13.16
N ASN A 75 31.20 -6.05 13.62
CA ASN A 75 29.83 -6.04 13.13
C ASN A 75 29.06 -4.85 13.72
N PHE A 76 28.11 -4.36 12.94
CA PHE A 76 27.07 -3.47 13.44
C PHE A 76 26.01 -4.29 14.16
N ILE A 77 25.65 -3.86 15.36
CA ILE A 77 24.58 -4.46 16.15
C ILE A 77 23.52 -3.39 16.34
N LEU A 78 22.31 -3.68 15.85
CA LEU A 78 21.16 -2.81 16.04
C LEU A 78 20.59 -3.03 17.44
N LEU A 79 20.38 -1.93 18.16
CA LEU A 79 19.86 -1.92 19.51
C LEU A 79 18.56 -1.14 19.61
N ARG A 80 17.70 -1.54 20.54
CA ARG A 80 16.49 -0.81 20.93
C ARG A 80 16.56 -0.42 22.40
N VAL A 81 16.41 0.87 22.69
CA VAL A 81 16.38 1.36 24.07
C VAL A 81 15.06 0.98 24.73
N ILE A 82 15.13 0.24 25.83
CA ILE A 82 13.96 -0.21 26.61
C ILE A 82 13.87 0.46 27.98
N GLY A 83 14.94 1.12 28.44
CA GLY A 83 14.95 1.80 29.73
C GLY A 83 16.14 2.74 29.91
N TYR A 84 16.00 3.65 30.87
CA TYR A 84 17.03 4.61 31.27
C TYR A 84 17.19 4.57 32.79
N GLU A 85 18.42 4.68 33.24
CA GLU A 85 18.79 4.86 34.63
C GLU A 85 19.61 6.13 34.75
N ARG A 86 19.19 7.01 35.66
CA ARG A 86 19.87 8.27 35.95
C ARG A 86 19.73 8.55 37.44
N ALA A 87 20.84 8.91 38.06
CA ALA A 87 20.91 9.27 39.47
C ALA A 87 21.62 10.61 39.62
N ASP A 88 21.23 11.40 40.61
CA ASP A 88 21.97 12.59 41.02
C ASP A 88 23.33 12.19 41.64
N ALA A 89 24.36 13.02 41.46
CA ALA A 89 25.67 12.76 42.04
C ALA A 89 25.62 12.55 43.57
N THR A 90 24.74 13.28 44.26
CA THR A 90 24.52 13.12 45.70
C THR A 90 23.89 11.77 46.05
N SER A 91 23.00 11.25 45.20
CA SER A 91 22.38 9.95 45.41
C SER A 91 23.38 8.79 45.23
N LEU A 92 24.34 8.93 44.32
CA LEU A 92 25.41 7.95 44.11
C LEU A 92 26.44 7.93 45.25
N LEU A 93 26.72 9.09 45.84
CA LEU A 93 27.67 9.22 46.95
C LEU A 93 27.04 8.84 48.30
N PHE A 94 25.72 8.96 48.43
CA PHE A 94 24.99 8.75 49.67
C PHE A 94 23.83 7.74 49.49
N GLU A 95 24.17 6.48 49.16
CA GLU A 95 23.18 5.38 49.10
C GLU A 95 22.41 5.17 50.44
N SER A 96 22.97 5.62 51.57
CA SER A 96 22.35 5.52 52.89
C SER A 96 21.54 6.78 53.27
N THR A 97 20.34 6.90 52.72
CA THR A 97 19.38 8.02 52.88
C THR A 97 18.77 8.20 54.29
N LYS A 98 19.43 7.78 55.37
CA LYS A 98 18.90 7.95 56.75
C LYS A 98 19.67 8.94 57.64
N LEU A 99 20.85 9.41 57.24
CA LEU A 99 21.67 10.28 58.09
C LEU A 99 21.71 11.76 57.66
N LEU A 100 21.30 12.10 56.43
CA LEU A 100 21.51 13.43 55.83
C LEU A 100 20.29 14.36 55.83
N ASN A 101 19.06 13.84 55.93
CA ASN A 101 17.86 14.70 55.95
C ASN A 101 17.81 15.66 57.15
N ASN A 102 18.62 15.44 58.19
CA ASN A 102 18.66 16.27 59.40
C ASN A 102 19.84 17.25 59.46
N LEU A 103 20.76 17.28 58.47
CA LEU A 103 22.01 18.05 58.58
C LEU A 103 22.17 19.19 57.58
N THR A 104 21.34 19.29 56.54
CA THR A 104 21.44 20.41 55.60
C THR A 104 20.06 20.91 55.21
N GLY A 105 19.65 22.01 55.82
CA GLY A 105 18.60 22.91 55.28
C GLY A 105 19.08 23.64 54.04
N ILE A 106 19.62 22.89 53.07
CA ILE A 106 20.16 23.40 51.82
C ILE A 106 19.36 22.69 50.72
N GLU A 107 18.22 23.27 50.36
CA GLU A 107 17.69 23.12 49.00
C GLU A 107 18.63 23.88 48.06
N SER A 108 19.81 23.34 47.79
CA SER A 108 20.64 23.84 46.71
C SER A 108 20.27 23.03 45.48
N ASN A 109 19.43 23.62 44.64
CA ASN A 109 19.31 23.22 43.23
C ASN A 109 20.67 23.46 42.57
N GLU A 110 21.65 22.58 42.79
CA GLU A 110 22.98 22.67 42.18
C GLU A 110 22.95 21.98 40.82
N PRO A 111 22.99 22.72 39.70
CA PRO A 111 22.90 22.09 38.38
C PRO A 111 24.06 21.12 38.10
N GLY A 112 25.20 21.29 38.78
CA GLY A 112 26.37 20.42 38.67
C GLY A 112 26.12 18.99 39.16
N SER A 113 25.19 18.76 40.08
CA SER A 113 24.86 17.42 40.58
C SER A 113 24.17 16.54 39.52
N LEU A 114 23.64 17.16 38.46
CA LEU A 114 23.02 16.50 37.31
C LEU A 114 24.03 16.06 36.23
N LEU A 115 25.31 16.40 36.37
CA LEU A 115 26.40 16.00 35.46
C LEU A 115 26.86 14.56 35.72
N THR A 116 25.91 13.64 35.83
CA THR A 116 26.13 12.20 35.99
C THR A 116 25.84 11.45 34.70
N THR A 117 26.62 10.40 34.46
CA THR A 117 26.42 9.48 33.32
C THR A 117 25.01 8.91 33.35
N VAL A 118 24.38 8.85 32.19
CA VAL A 118 23.08 8.19 32.01
C VAL A 118 23.33 6.79 31.47
N THR A 119 22.76 5.77 32.13
CA THR A 119 22.88 4.39 31.70
C THR A 119 21.61 3.97 30.97
N LEU A 120 21.75 3.44 29.76
CA LEU A 120 20.63 2.98 28.95
C LEU A 120 20.61 1.46 28.95
N LYS A 121 19.45 0.88 29.26
CA LYS A 121 19.20 -0.54 29.05
C LYS A 121 18.69 -0.74 27.63
N CYS A 122 19.44 -1.50 26.83
CA CYS A 122 19.13 -1.73 25.43
C CYS A 122 18.99 -3.22 25.14
N GLU A 123 17.96 -3.57 24.36
CA GLU A 123 17.78 -4.90 23.78
C GLU A 123 18.54 -4.98 22.46
N THR A 124 19.24 -6.10 22.21
CA THR A 124 19.90 -6.32 20.92
C THR A 124 18.93 -6.97 19.92
N LEU A 125 18.88 -6.45 18.69
CA LEU A 125 17.92 -6.89 17.66
C LEU A 125 18.60 -7.75 16.60
N THR A 126 19.47 -7.13 15.80
CA THR A 126 20.14 -7.78 14.67
C THR A 126 21.62 -7.46 14.66
N LYS A 127 22.41 -8.35 14.06
CA LYS A 127 23.81 -8.12 13.70
C LYS A 127 23.93 -8.04 12.18
N LEU A 128 24.81 -7.17 11.71
CA LEU A 128 25.08 -6.94 10.29
C LEU A 128 26.59 -6.79 10.11
N ASP A 129 27.16 -7.60 9.22
CA ASP A 129 28.51 -7.35 8.73
C ASP A 129 28.44 -6.19 7.73
N ILE A 130 29.05 -5.07 8.09
CA ILE A 130 29.01 -3.86 7.27
C ILE A 130 30.03 -3.95 6.13
N LEU A 131 31.15 -4.64 6.38
CA LEU A 131 32.29 -4.72 5.48
C LEU A 131 31.99 -5.67 4.31
N ASN A 132 31.17 -6.68 4.56
CA ASN A 132 30.67 -7.60 3.55
C ASN A 132 29.20 -7.29 3.20
N SER A 133 28.76 -7.63 2.00
CA SER A 133 27.35 -7.56 1.62
C SER A 133 26.56 -8.73 2.21
N SER A 134 26.46 -8.79 3.55
CA SER A 134 25.68 -9.82 4.25
C SER A 134 24.23 -9.36 4.48
N GLU A 135 23.34 -10.34 4.59
CA GLU A 135 22.00 -10.14 5.15
C GLU A 135 22.09 -9.92 6.67
N PRO A 136 21.11 -9.23 7.27
CA PRO A 136 21.04 -9.10 8.72
C PRO A 136 20.66 -10.43 9.38
N GLU A 137 21.35 -10.76 10.47
CA GLU A 137 21.09 -11.96 11.26
C GLU A 137 20.61 -11.59 12.67
N ALA A 138 20.02 -12.53 13.40
CA ALA A 138 19.72 -12.32 14.82
C ALA A 138 21.03 -12.09 15.61
N SER A 139 20.99 -11.16 16.55
CA SER A 139 22.15 -10.89 17.41
C SER A 139 22.30 -12.00 18.45
N ASP A 140 23.35 -12.81 18.31
CA ASP A 140 23.71 -13.95 19.15
C ASP A 140 25.10 -13.78 19.81
N ILE A 141 25.59 -12.55 19.88
CA ILE A 141 26.93 -12.24 20.38
C ILE A 141 26.90 -11.38 21.64
N VAL A 142 27.81 -11.69 22.56
CA VAL A 142 28.11 -10.80 23.70
C VAL A 142 28.92 -9.63 23.17
N ILE A 143 28.41 -8.42 23.39
CA ILE A 143 29.04 -7.18 22.93
C ILE A 143 30.17 -6.80 23.89
N GLU A 144 31.37 -6.53 23.34
CA GLU A 144 32.51 -6.16 24.15
C GLU A 144 32.30 -4.80 24.86
N PRO A 145 32.63 -4.67 26.15
CA PRO A 145 32.66 -3.39 26.85
C PRO A 145 33.52 -2.36 26.12
N GLN A 146 33.15 -1.08 26.23
CA GLN A 146 33.78 0.05 25.52
C GLN A 146 33.54 0.08 24.01
N SER A 147 32.77 -0.85 23.44
CA SER A 147 32.36 -0.78 22.04
C SER A 147 31.62 0.54 21.77
N PRO A 148 31.98 1.29 20.72
CA PRO A 148 31.39 2.59 20.43
C PRO A 148 29.91 2.45 20.07
N VAL A 149 29.10 3.35 20.63
CA VAL A 149 27.66 3.43 20.41
C VAL A 149 27.35 4.69 19.60
N ILE A 150 26.53 4.53 18.57
CA ILE A 150 26.12 5.60 17.67
C ILE A 150 24.60 5.76 17.65
N LEU A 151 24.17 6.97 17.32
CA LEU A 151 22.90 7.21 16.67
C LEU A 151 23.11 6.95 15.16
N PRO A 152 22.62 5.83 14.62
CA PRO A 152 22.93 5.40 13.26
C PRO A 152 22.20 6.24 12.22
N ASP A 153 22.79 6.37 11.04
CA ASP A 153 22.12 6.94 9.88
C ASP A 153 20.92 6.07 9.47
N PRO A 154 19.81 6.65 8.96
CA PRO A 154 18.60 5.88 8.65
C PRO A 154 18.84 4.71 7.70
N HIS A 155 19.67 4.88 6.66
CA HIS A 155 19.97 3.84 5.68
C HIS A 155 20.64 2.58 6.28
N ILE A 156 21.40 2.74 7.37
CA ILE A 156 22.01 1.60 8.07
C ILE A 156 20.96 0.83 8.87
N VAL A 157 20.02 1.53 9.50
CA VAL A 157 18.90 0.89 10.20
C VAL A 157 18.00 0.15 9.22
N GLU A 158 17.71 0.74 8.06
CA GLU A 158 16.96 0.11 6.98
C GLU A 158 17.58 -1.22 6.54
N ARG A 159 18.91 -1.23 6.37
CA ARG A 159 19.68 -2.44 6.02
C ARG A 159 19.71 -3.45 7.16
N ALA A 160 19.93 -3.02 8.40
CA ALA A 160 20.01 -3.88 9.57
C ALA A 160 18.68 -4.54 9.95
N LEU A 161 17.54 -3.89 9.66
CA LEU A 161 16.21 -4.49 9.80
C LEU A 161 15.77 -5.28 8.56
N GLY A 162 16.49 -5.11 7.44
CA GLY A 162 16.12 -5.71 6.16
C GLY A 162 14.74 -5.25 5.67
N ILE A 163 14.37 -4.00 5.91
CA ILE A 163 13.03 -3.44 5.59
C ILE A 163 13.02 -2.56 4.33
N ASN A 164 14.18 -2.35 3.70
CA ASN A 164 14.32 -1.61 2.46
C ASN A 164 14.71 -2.56 1.31
N ARG A 165 13.77 -3.42 0.88
CA ARG A 165 14.03 -4.53 -0.06
C ARG A 165 13.68 -4.24 -1.51
N GLY A 166 13.12 -3.08 -1.84
CA GLY A 166 12.65 -2.82 -3.19
C GLY A 166 12.23 -1.38 -3.46
N LEU A 167 11.70 -1.15 -4.65
CA LEU A 167 11.38 0.20 -5.11
C LEU A 167 10.04 0.71 -4.54
N LEU A 168 9.16 -0.18 -4.08
CA LEU A 168 7.85 0.18 -3.55
C LEU A 168 7.95 0.56 -2.07
N LYS A 169 8.11 1.86 -1.84
CA LYS A 169 8.13 2.50 -0.50
C LYS A 169 6.72 2.51 0.10
N LEU A 170 6.59 1.90 1.28
CA LEU A 170 5.33 1.80 2.01
C LEU A 170 5.16 2.93 3.04
N GLY A 171 6.27 3.45 3.57
CA GLY A 171 6.22 4.46 4.63
C GLY A 171 7.55 4.66 5.32
N VAL A 172 7.49 5.24 6.51
CA VAL A 172 8.62 5.46 7.43
C VAL A 172 8.29 4.77 8.75
N LEU A 173 9.30 4.19 9.40
CA LEU A 173 9.15 3.60 10.72
C LEU A 173 8.87 4.70 11.76
N ASP A 174 7.83 4.51 12.57
CA ASP A 174 7.48 5.42 13.67
C ASP A 174 8.44 5.21 14.85
N THR A 175 9.66 5.70 14.71
CA THR A 175 10.70 5.66 15.74
C THR A 175 11.28 7.05 16.00
N PRO A 176 11.48 7.46 17.28
CA PRO A 176 11.90 8.82 17.60
C PRO A 176 13.19 9.23 16.88
N GLY A 177 13.10 10.28 16.08
CA GLY A 177 14.27 10.89 15.43
C GLY A 177 14.85 10.11 14.26
N SER A 178 14.13 9.12 13.70
CA SER A 178 14.64 8.31 12.60
C SER A 178 13.74 8.39 11.37
N ASN A 179 14.30 8.75 10.21
CA ASN A 179 13.60 8.72 8.91
C ASN A 179 13.85 7.40 8.17
N VAL A 180 13.63 6.28 8.86
CA VAL A 180 13.91 4.93 8.36
C VAL A 180 12.80 4.49 7.42
N LYS A 181 13.11 4.35 6.13
CA LYS A 181 12.13 4.01 5.10
C LYS A 181 11.83 2.52 5.08
N VAL A 182 10.56 2.19 4.87
CA VAL A 182 10.09 0.84 4.66
C VAL A 182 9.71 0.68 3.20
N SER A 183 10.21 -0.37 2.55
CA SER A 183 9.89 -0.67 1.15
C SER A 183 9.97 -2.16 0.85
N ILE A 184 9.13 -2.61 -0.06
CA ILE A 184 9.04 -4.00 -0.52
C ILE A 184 9.38 -4.10 -2.02
N SER A 185 9.69 -5.32 -2.46
CA SER A 185 9.75 -5.61 -3.89
C SER A 185 8.35 -5.60 -4.49
N LEU A 186 8.23 -5.27 -5.78
CA LEU A 186 6.97 -5.49 -6.51
C LEU A 186 6.65 -6.99 -6.60
N ASP A 187 7.66 -7.85 -6.58
CA ASP A 187 7.48 -9.31 -6.59
C ASP A 187 6.79 -9.81 -5.32
N ASP A 188 6.95 -9.10 -4.20
CA ASP A 188 6.28 -9.45 -2.94
C ASP A 188 4.75 -9.39 -3.07
N LEU A 189 4.23 -8.58 -4.00
CA LEU A 189 2.80 -8.49 -4.30
C LEU A 189 2.25 -9.73 -5.01
N ASN A 190 3.10 -10.62 -5.53
CA ASN A 190 2.67 -11.87 -6.16
C ASN A 190 2.16 -12.91 -5.13
N TYR A 191 2.52 -12.77 -3.85
CA TYR A 191 2.11 -13.71 -2.79
C TYR A 191 0.72 -13.41 -2.19
N HIS A 192 -0.03 -12.49 -2.80
CA HIS A 192 -1.28 -11.92 -2.29
C HIS A 192 -1.10 -11.13 -0.99
N THR A 193 -1.83 -10.03 -0.86
CA THR A 193 -1.72 -9.12 0.29
C THR A 193 -3.10 -8.87 0.87
N ILE A 194 -3.20 -8.93 2.20
CA ILE A 194 -4.42 -8.59 2.94
C ILE A 194 -4.15 -7.33 3.75
N ILE A 195 -4.90 -6.26 3.47
CA ILE A 195 -4.81 -4.98 4.20
C ILE A 195 -6.03 -4.87 5.13
N VAL A 196 -5.79 -4.88 6.45
CA VAL A 196 -6.84 -4.86 7.48
C VAL A 196 -6.72 -3.58 8.31
N GLY A 197 -7.87 -3.04 8.72
CA GLY A 197 -7.94 -1.86 9.57
C GLY A 197 -9.38 -1.42 9.76
N THR A 198 -9.66 -0.67 10.81
CA THR A 198 -10.99 -0.11 11.09
C THR A 198 -11.37 1.00 10.10
N THR A 199 -12.63 1.43 10.09
CA THR A 199 -13.04 2.59 9.29
C THR A 199 -12.27 3.83 9.75
N GLY A 200 -11.72 4.60 8.81
CA GLY A 200 -10.88 5.76 9.11
C GLY A 200 -9.42 5.45 9.44
N SER A 201 -9.01 4.18 9.47
CA SER A 201 -7.61 3.79 9.77
C SER A 201 -6.62 4.04 8.62
N GLY A 202 -7.05 4.64 7.51
CA GLY A 202 -6.18 4.95 6.37
C GLY A 202 -6.02 3.86 5.30
N LYS A 203 -6.82 2.78 5.30
CA LYS A 203 -6.74 1.71 4.28
C LYS A 203 -6.76 2.23 2.83
N THR A 204 -7.77 3.06 2.50
CA THR A 204 -7.92 3.62 1.15
C THR A 204 -6.76 4.54 0.79
N SER A 205 -6.27 5.34 1.75
CA SER A 205 -5.09 6.20 1.55
C SER A 205 -3.85 5.37 1.23
N MET A 206 -3.57 4.34 2.03
CA MET A 206 -2.45 3.41 1.81
C MET A 206 -2.52 2.76 0.42
N ILE A 207 -3.70 2.29 0.00
CA ILE A 207 -3.87 1.69 -1.33
C ILE A 207 -3.62 2.73 -2.43
N LYS A 208 -4.16 3.94 -2.31
CA LYS A 208 -3.93 5.03 -3.27
C LYS A 208 -2.43 5.39 -3.38
N ASP A 209 -1.73 5.44 -2.25
CA ASP A 209 -0.29 5.71 -2.21
C ASP A 209 0.51 4.57 -2.86
N ILE A 210 0.14 3.31 -2.64
CA ILE A 210 0.74 2.16 -3.34
C ILE A 210 0.53 2.29 -4.85
N ILE A 211 -0.69 2.60 -5.31
CA ILE A 211 -1.00 2.74 -6.73
C ILE A 211 -0.21 3.90 -7.36
N ALA A 212 -0.15 5.05 -6.69
CA ALA A 212 0.63 6.21 -7.12
C ALA A 212 2.14 5.89 -7.13
N GLY A 213 2.62 5.14 -6.14
CA GLY A 213 3.99 4.64 -6.06
C GLY A 213 4.35 3.74 -7.24
N ILE A 214 3.50 2.75 -7.55
CA ILE A 214 3.66 1.88 -8.73
C ILE A 214 3.72 2.73 -10.01
N SER A 215 2.83 3.72 -10.16
CA SER A 215 2.83 4.62 -11.32
C SER A 215 4.08 5.50 -11.43
N LYS A 216 4.82 5.71 -10.33
CA LYS A 216 6.10 6.45 -10.32
C LYS A 216 7.29 5.56 -10.60
N ILE A 217 7.28 4.34 -10.07
CA ILE A 217 8.36 3.36 -10.25
C ILE A 217 8.40 2.90 -11.70
N ASP A 218 7.22 2.66 -12.30
CA ASP A 218 7.11 1.91 -13.53
C ASP A 218 6.57 2.73 -14.69
N ILE A 219 7.44 3.01 -15.65
CA ILE A 219 7.12 3.70 -16.90
C ILE A 219 6.66 2.69 -17.99
N ASN A 220 6.84 1.37 -17.79
CA ASN A 220 6.90 0.42 -18.90
C ASN A 220 6.19 -0.95 -18.75
N GLY A 221 5.30 -1.24 -17.79
CA GLY A 221 4.57 -2.53 -17.90
C GLY A 221 3.48 -2.93 -16.91
N ASN A 222 3.40 -2.36 -15.71
CA ASN A 222 2.48 -2.84 -14.68
C ASN A 222 1.06 -2.32 -14.92
N ASN A 223 0.11 -3.24 -14.82
CA ASN A 223 -1.32 -2.97 -14.89
C ASN A 223 -1.92 -3.03 -13.49
N VAL A 224 -2.39 -1.90 -12.99
CA VAL A 224 -3.16 -1.83 -11.76
C VAL A 224 -4.63 -1.89 -12.13
N MET A 225 -5.35 -2.90 -11.64
CA MET A 225 -6.78 -3.07 -11.89
C MET A 225 -7.56 -2.98 -10.58
N ILE A 226 -8.54 -2.09 -10.53
CA ILE A 226 -9.29 -1.75 -9.32
C ILE A 226 -10.76 -2.03 -9.55
N ILE A 227 -11.36 -2.88 -8.72
CA ILE A 227 -12.81 -3.08 -8.71
C ILE A 227 -13.39 -2.14 -7.65
N ASP A 228 -13.96 -1.03 -8.10
CA ASP A 228 -14.36 0.08 -7.22
C ASP A 228 -15.86 0.00 -6.89
N SER A 229 -16.17 -0.62 -5.76
CA SER A 229 -17.53 -0.68 -5.21
C SER A 229 -17.84 0.42 -4.19
N THR A 230 -16.84 1.21 -3.77
CA THR A 230 -17.01 2.27 -2.74
C THR A 230 -16.99 3.69 -3.31
N GLY A 231 -16.53 3.86 -4.56
CA GLY A 231 -16.47 5.15 -5.24
C GLY A 231 -15.21 5.94 -4.90
N ASP A 232 -14.17 5.29 -4.38
CA ASP A 232 -12.97 5.96 -3.90
C ASP A 232 -11.92 6.19 -5.00
N TYR A 233 -11.98 5.47 -6.12
CA TYR A 233 -10.86 5.37 -7.06
C TYR A 233 -11.14 6.02 -8.43
N TYR A 234 -12.40 6.10 -8.87
CA TYR A 234 -12.74 6.67 -10.19
C TYR A 234 -12.31 8.15 -10.36
N HIS A 235 -12.15 8.88 -9.26
CA HIS A 235 -11.76 10.29 -9.24
C HIS A 235 -10.27 10.51 -8.88
N MET A 236 -9.47 9.44 -8.78
CA MET A 236 -8.06 9.52 -8.33
C MET A 236 -7.14 10.31 -9.28
N PHE A 237 -7.55 10.52 -10.54
CA PHE A 237 -6.85 11.38 -11.49
C PHE A 237 -7.02 12.88 -11.21
N LEU A 238 -7.99 13.26 -10.36
CA LEU A 238 -8.17 14.65 -9.94
C LEU A 238 -7.03 15.07 -8.99
N PRO A 239 -6.68 16.36 -8.94
CA PRO A 239 -5.66 16.85 -8.02
C PRO A 239 -6.09 16.59 -6.55
N PRO A 240 -5.14 16.26 -5.66
CA PRO A 240 -5.43 16.10 -4.24
C PRO A 240 -5.97 17.40 -3.64
N ASP A 241 -6.93 17.33 -2.71
CA ASP A 241 -7.51 18.50 -2.04
C ASP A 241 -6.49 19.16 -1.09
N ILE A 242 -5.63 20.01 -1.65
CA ILE A 242 -4.62 20.78 -0.92
C ILE A 242 -5.21 21.90 -0.05
N THR A 243 -6.53 21.93 0.17
CA THR A 243 -7.15 22.79 1.18
C THR A 243 -7.31 22.10 2.53
N SER A 244 -7.12 20.78 2.57
CA SER A 244 -7.08 19.98 3.79
C SER A 244 -5.65 19.83 4.32
N ASN A 245 -5.40 20.23 5.57
CA ASN A 245 -4.09 20.06 6.22
C ASN A 245 -3.63 18.60 6.25
N GLN A 246 -4.56 17.65 6.42
CA GLN A 246 -4.25 16.23 6.41
C GLN A 246 -3.74 15.77 5.03
N VAL A 247 -4.35 16.28 3.96
CA VAL A 247 -3.94 15.96 2.59
C VAL A 247 -2.61 16.63 2.25
N ILE A 248 -2.38 17.87 2.70
CA ILE A 248 -1.09 18.54 2.54
C ILE A 248 0.04 17.72 3.18
N ASN A 249 -0.17 17.24 4.41
CA ASN A 249 0.82 16.41 5.10
C ASN A 249 1.04 15.08 4.37
N GLY A 250 -0.03 14.38 3.95
CA GLY A 250 0.10 13.14 3.19
C GLY A 250 0.82 13.31 1.86
N VAL A 251 0.55 14.40 1.12
CA VAL A 251 1.26 14.72 -0.13
C VAL A 251 2.75 15.00 0.14
N LYS A 252 3.07 15.67 1.25
CA LYS A 252 4.46 15.93 1.65
C LYS A 252 5.19 14.62 1.97
N GLU A 253 4.61 13.77 2.79
CA GLU A 253 5.15 12.45 3.15
C GLU A 253 5.35 11.57 1.91
N PHE A 254 4.36 11.52 1.02
CA PHE A 254 4.49 10.84 -0.27
C PHE A 254 5.64 11.40 -1.11
N THR A 255 5.78 12.74 -1.16
CA THR A 255 6.85 13.41 -1.91
C THR A 255 8.23 13.11 -1.33
N GLU A 256 8.37 12.95 -0.02
CA GLU A 256 9.62 12.54 0.63
C GLU A 256 10.01 11.09 0.29
N LEU A 257 9.02 10.24 0.03
CA LEU A 257 9.23 8.86 -0.39
C LEU A 257 9.52 8.77 -1.90
N TYR A 258 8.65 9.30 -2.75
CA TYR A 258 8.65 9.06 -4.21
C TYR A 258 9.04 10.26 -5.07
N GLY A 259 9.18 11.45 -4.47
CA GLY A 259 9.27 12.70 -5.21
C GLY A 259 7.89 13.22 -5.65
N LYS A 260 7.88 14.39 -6.28
CA LYS A 260 6.64 15.10 -6.68
C LYS A 260 5.86 14.29 -7.72
N LEU A 261 4.55 14.15 -7.53
CA LEU A 261 3.62 13.57 -8.49
C LEU A 261 2.94 14.67 -9.31
N ASP A 262 3.08 14.61 -10.64
CA ASP A 262 2.58 15.64 -11.55
C ASP A 262 1.22 15.29 -12.17
N GLY A 263 0.63 14.15 -11.80
CA GLY A 263 -0.65 13.68 -12.30
C GLY A 263 -0.75 12.16 -12.37
N LEU A 264 -1.97 11.67 -12.55
CA LEU A 264 -2.27 10.25 -12.74
C LEU A 264 -3.18 10.09 -13.96
N ASN A 265 -2.81 9.19 -14.86
CA ASN A 265 -3.65 8.84 -15.99
C ASN A 265 -4.37 7.53 -15.70
N ILE A 266 -5.69 7.52 -15.82
CA ILE A 266 -6.50 6.34 -15.50
C ILE A 266 -7.44 5.98 -16.65
N ASN A 267 -7.78 4.70 -16.76
CA ASN A 267 -8.89 4.20 -17.57
C ASN A 267 -10.07 3.92 -16.65
N ILE A 268 -11.27 4.40 -16.98
CA ILE A 268 -12.49 4.13 -16.23
C ILE A 268 -13.37 3.21 -17.08
N VAL A 269 -13.45 1.94 -16.70
CA VAL A 269 -14.43 1.02 -17.30
C VAL A 269 -15.76 1.21 -16.59
N TYR A 270 -16.72 1.76 -17.32
CA TYR A 270 -18.03 2.08 -16.79
C TYR A 270 -19.10 1.18 -17.44
N PRO A 271 -19.77 0.31 -16.68
CA PRO A 271 -20.82 -0.53 -17.22
C PRO A 271 -22.07 0.33 -17.50
N ILE A 272 -22.51 0.35 -18.76
CA ILE A 272 -23.66 1.13 -19.20
C ILE A 272 -24.86 0.23 -19.45
N THR A 273 -26.04 0.68 -19.01
CA THR A 273 -27.32 0.01 -19.26
C THR A 273 -28.15 0.79 -20.28
N GLN A 274 -29.17 0.14 -20.85
CA GLN A 274 -30.14 0.83 -21.71
C GLN A 274 -30.87 1.96 -20.98
N GLU A 275 -31.15 1.80 -19.68
CA GLU A 275 -31.84 2.80 -18.87
C GLU A 275 -30.95 4.01 -18.59
N TRP A 276 -29.70 3.78 -18.21
CA TRP A 276 -28.74 4.85 -17.97
C TRP A 276 -28.55 5.73 -19.22
N ILE A 277 -28.40 5.10 -20.40
CA ILE A 277 -28.28 5.82 -21.66
C ILE A 277 -29.52 6.67 -21.95
N LYS A 278 -30.73 6.14 -21.72
CA LYS A 278 -31.98 6.90 -21.92
C LYS A 278 -32.07 8.09 -20.96
N LYS A 279 -31.64 7.91 -19.71
CA LYS A 279 -31.72 8.89 -18.63
C LYS A 279 -30.73 10.04 -18.79
N TYR A 280 -29.48 9.74 -19.16
CA TYR A 280 -28.39 10.72 -19.11
C TYR A 280 -27.79 11.11 -20.47
N ALA A 281 -27.59 10.17 -21.40
CA ALA A 281 -27.00 10.46 -22.71
C ALA A 281 -28.04 10.89 -23.76
N GLY A 282 -29.32 10.55 -23.54
CA GLY A 282 -30.43 10.94 -24.40
C GLY A 282 -30.39 10.28 -25.78
N ARG A 283 -30.61 11.08 -26.84
CA ARG A 283 -30.70 10.57 -28.23
C ARG A 283 -29.33 10.31 -28.88
N ARG A 284 -28.27 11.01 -28.45
CA ARG A 284 -26.92 10.85 -28.97
C ARG A 284 -26.17 9.81 -28.13
N LYS A 285 -25.76 8.74 -28.80
CA LYS A 285 -25.25 7.50 -28.18
C LYS A 285 -23.78 7.24 -28.56
N ASP A 286 -23.13 8.30 -29.00
CA ASP A 286 -21.71 8.39 -29.31
C ASP A 286 -20.88 8.55 -28.04
N LEU A 287 -19.56 8.39 -28.18
CA LEU A 287 -18.64 8.39 -27.04
C LEU A 287 -18.64 9.71 -26.29
N TYR A 288 -18.61 10.83 -27.02
CA TYR A 288 -18.61 12.16 -26.40
C TYR A 288 -19.84 12.38 -25.51
N SER A 289 -21.05 12.06 -25.98
CA SER A 289 -22.26 12.22 -25.17
C SER A 289 -22.27 11.35 -23.92
N ILE A 290 -21.75 10.12 -23.99
CA ILE A 290 -21.63 9.22 -22.83
C ILE A 290 -20.62 9.78 -21.82
N THR A 291 -19.45 10.21 -22.30
CA THR A 291 -18.40 10.78 -21.44
C THR A 291 -18.81 12.09 -20.80
N LYS A 292 -19.50 12.96 -21.56
CA LYS A 292 -20.06 14.20 -21.03
C LYS A 292 -21.10 13.93 -19.94
N ALA A 293 -22.01 12.99 -20.17
CA ALA A 293 -23.00 12.59 -19.18
C ALA A 293 -22.36 12.02 -17.90
N TYR A 294 -21.38 11.13 -18.02
CA TYR A 294 -20.63 10.60 -16.88
C TYR A 294 -19.93 11.72 -16.09
N TYR A 295 -19.27 12.65 -16.79
CA TYR A 295 -18.64 13.80 -16.18
C TYR A 295 -19.64 14.68 -15.41
N ASP A 296 -20.75 15.06 -16.05
CA ASP A 296 -21.71 15.99 -15.47
C ASP A 296 -22.40 15.41 -14.22
N VAL A 297 -22.64 14.09 -14.20
CA VAL A 297 -23.30 13.40 -13.08
C VAL A 297 -22.34 13.12 -11.93
N TYR A 298 -21.14 12.59 -12.20
CA TYR A 298 -20.28 12.03 -11.14
C TYR A 298 -19.04 12.89 -10.81
N LEU A 299 -18.41 13.52 -11.81
CA LEU A 299 -17.16 14.27 -11.60
C LEU A 299 -17.40 15.76 -11.33
N SER A 300 -18.36 16.37 -12.01
CA SER A 300 -18.73 17.78 -11.85
C SER A 300 -19.06 18.14 -10.39
N PRO A 301 -19.80 17.33 -9.60
CA PRO A 301 -20.03 17.63 -8.19
C PRO A 301 -18.74 17.74 -7.36
N ILE A 302 -17.76 16.85 -7.59
CA ILE A 302 -16.46 16.85 -6.90
C ILE A 302 -15.67 18.09 -7.29
N LEU A 303 -15.62 18.40 -8.58
CA LEU A 303 -14.91 19.58 -9.08
C LEU A 303 -15.55 20.88 -8.58
N ASN A 304 -16.88 20.94 -8.50
CA ASN A 304 -17.59 22.08 -7.92
C ASN A 304 -17.24 22.26 -6.44
N TYR A 305 -17.07 21.17 -5.69
CA TYR A 305 -16.58 21.22 -4.31
C TYR A 305 -15.16 21.81 -4.24
N LEU A 306 -14.22 21.30 -5.04
CA LEU A 306 -12.84 21.82 -5.10
C LEU A 306 -12.78 23.29 -5.52
N ASN A 307 -13.58 23.67 -6.52
CA ASN A 307 -13.68 25.06 -7.00
C ASN A 307 -14.18 26.00 -5.89
N ARG A 308 -15.19 25.59 -5.10
CA ARG A 308 -15.68 26.36 -3.94
C ARG A 308 -14.62 26.52 -2.84
N LYS A 309 -13.71 25.58 -2.72
CA LYS A 309 -12.55 25.63 -1.83
C LYS A 309 -11.39 26.47 -2.38
N GLY A 310 -11.53 27.04 -3.58
CA GLY A 310 -10.53 27.89 -4.22
C GLY A 310 -9.56 27.13 -5.14
N MET A 311 -9.75 25.83 -5.33
CA MET A 311 -8.99 25.03 -6.30
C MET A 311 -9.67 25.06 -7.66
N LYS A 312 -9.30 26.02 -8.51
CA LYS A 312 -9.81 26.15 -9.88
C LYS A 312 -9.19 25.08 -10.80
N VAL A 313 -9.87 23.95 -10.96
CA VAL A 313 -9.44 22.87 -11.85
C VAL A 313 -10.02 23.11 -13.25
N GLU A 314 -9.16 23.20 -14.26
CA GLU A 314 -9.56 23.31 -15.66
C GLU A 314 -9.88 21.92 -16.20
N VAL A 315 -10.96 21.80 -16.99
CA VAL A 315 -11.41 20.54 -17.58
C VAL A 315 -11.67 20.70 -19.07
N ASP A 316 -11.15 19.76 -19.85
CA ASP A 316 -11.39 19.63 -21.30
C ASP A 316 -11.82 18.20 -21.64
N ILE A 317 -12.97 18.05 -22.31
CA ILE A 317 -13.51 16.73 -22.68
C ILE A 317 -13.39 16.56 -24.19
N LYS A 318 -12.64 15.54 -24.60
CA LYS A 318 -12.42 15.19 -26.01
C LYS A 318 -12.75 13.71 -26.22
N ASP A 319 -13.77 13.45 -27.04
CA ASP A 319 -14.32 12.10 -27.25
C ASP A 319 -14.57 11.37 -25.93
N ASN A 320 -13.79 10.34 -25.63
CA ASN A 320 -13.90 9.55 -24.42
C ASN A 320 -12.88 9.91 -23.33
N VAL A 321 -12.14 11.02 -23.48
CA VAL A 321 -11.09 11.45 -22.57
C VAL A 321 -11.49 12.72 -21.84
N ILE A 322 -11.32 12.72 -20.52
CA ILE A 322 -11.51 13.87 -19.64
C ILE A 322 -10.13 14.33 -19.16
N ASN A 323 -9.67 15.48 -19.65
CA ASN A 323 -8.39 16.06 -19.26
C ASN A 323 -8.60 17.06 -18.12
N THR A 324 -7.72 17.04 -17.13
CA THR A 324 -7.74 17.96 -16.00
C THR A 324 -6.38 18.62 -15.79
N ILE A 325 -6.41 19.93 -15.52
CA ILE A 325 -5.22 20.72 -15.26
C ILE A 325 -5.44 21.56 -14.00
N TYR A 326 -4.50 21.49 -13.06
CA TYR A 326 -4.45 22.32 -11.87
C TYR A 326 -3.01 22.62 -11.47
N LYS A 327 -2.54 23.85 -11.67
CA LYS A 327 -1.12 24.22 -11.46
C LYS A 327 -0.20 23.25 -12.22
N ASP A 328 0.63 22.49 -11.50
CA ASP A 328 1.54 21.50 -12.07
C ASP A 328 0.90 20.12 -12.27
N TRP A 329 -0.32 19.90 -11.76
CA TRP A 329 -1.05 18.64 -11.91
C TRP A 329 -1.71 18.57 -13.29
N LYS A 330 -1.29 17.60 -14.11
CA LYS A 330 -1.83 17.32 -15.45
C LYS A 330 -2.17 15.85 -15.54
N ALA A 331 -3.46 15.55 -15.67
CA ALA A 331 -3.98 14.20 -15.61
C ALA A 331 -5.10 13.99 -16.62
N ASN A 332 -5.39 12.74 -16.94
CA ASN A 332 -6.57 12.40 -17.72
C ASN A 332 -7.25 11.12 -17.24
N ALA A 333 -8.56 11.05 -17.50
CA ALA A 333 -9.35 9.85 -17.37
C ALA A 333 -9.91 9.46 -18.74
N THR A 334 -9.62 8.25 -19.20
CA THR A 334 -10.20 7.68 -20.41
C THR A 334 -11.41 6.82 -20.04
N LEU A 335 -12.62 7.27 -20.38
CA LEU A 335 -13.84 6.51 -20.15
C LEU A 335 -13.99 5.40 -21.20
N LEU A 336 -14.24 4.20 -20.74
CA LEU A 336 -14.42 2.98 -21.51
C LEU A 336 -15.83 2.43 -21.23
N PRO A 337 -16.88 2.97 -21.88
CA PRO A 337 -18.23 2.44 -21.72
C PRO A 337 -18.29 0.98 -22.14
N TYR A 338 -18.82 0.13 -21.27
CA TYR A 338 -18.87 -1.31 -21.47
C TYR A 338 -20.28 -1.85 -21.27
N TYR A 339 -20.63 -2.82 -22.09
CA TYR A 339 -21.81 -3.66 -21.92
C TYR A 339 -21.55 -5.01 -22.59
N PHE A 340 -22.39 -6.00 -22.33
CA PHE A 340 -22.27 -7.31 -22.95
C PHE A 340 -22.85 -7.31 -24.37
N LYS A 341 -22.03 -7.67 -25.36
CA LYS A 341 -22.57 -8.07 -26.67
C LYS A 341 -22.84 -9.57 -26.64
N PHE A 342 -24.10 -9.96 -26.82
CA PHE A 342 -24.51 -11.37 -26.71
C PHE A 342 -23.63 -12.28 -27.58
N LYS A 343 -23.36 -11.89 -28.83
CA LYS A 343 -22.50 -12.63 -29.75
C LYS A 343 -21.10 -12.94 -29.22
N GLU A 344 -20.52 -12.03 -28.43
CA GLU A 344 -19.17 -12.18 -27.89
C GLU A 344 -19.15 -13.06 -26.63
N ILE A 345 -20.21 -13.00 -25.83
CA ILE A 345 -20.28 -13.71 -24.55
C ILE A 345 -21.13 -14.97 -24.58
N LYS A 346 -21.82 -15.29 -25.68
CA LYS A 346 -22.71 -16.46 -25.77
C LYS A 346 -22.03 -17.75 -25.28
N ARG A 347 -20.76 -17.97 -25.62
CA ARG A 347 -20.02 -19.18 -25.21
C ARG A 347 -19.88 -19.33 -23.70
N ILE A 348 -19.92 -18.24 -22.95
CA ILE A 348 -19.80 -18.23 -21.49
C ILE A 348 -21.12 -17.87 -20.80
N LEU A 349 -22.20 -17.60 -21.55
CA LEU A 349 -23.50 -17.18 -21.02
C LEU A 349 -24.03 -18.15 -19.96
N HIS A 350 -23.85 -19.45 -20.21
CA HIS A 350 -24.21 -20.53 -19.28
C HIS A 350 -23.45 -20.49 -17.94
N ARG A 351 -22.39 -19.70 -17.81
CA ARG A 351 -21.62 -19.50 -16.56
C ARG A 351 -21.78 -18.11 -15.97
N LEU A 352 -22.43 -17.19 -16.70
CA LEU A 352 -22.59 -15.81 -16.25
C LEU A 352 -23.62 -15.69 -15.13
N ASN A 353 -24.67 -16.50 -15.16
CA ASN A 353 -25.68 -16.48 -14.10
C ASN A 353 -25.29 -17.44 -12.96
N PRO A 354 -24.99 -16.94 -11.75
CA PRO A 354 -24.63 -17.77 -10.60
C PRO A 354 -25.79 -18.66 -10.09
N TYR A 355 -27.03 -18.39 -10.50
CA TYR A 355 -28.20 -19.17 -10.11
C TYR A 355 -28.51 -20.34 -11.03
N PHE A 356 -27.76 -20.51 -12.14
CA PHE A 356 -27.91 -21.71 -12.94
C PHE A 356 -27.41 -22.93 -12.18
N THR A 357 -28.23 -23.97 -12.13
CA THR A 357 -27.75 -25.29 -11.71
C THR A 357 -26.76 -25.84 -12.73
N GLU A 358 -26.02 -26.88 -12.37
CA GLU A 358 -25.14 -27.57 -13.32
C GLU A 358 -25.91 -28.09 -14.53
N GLN A 359 -27.14 -28.58 -14.33
CA GLN A 359 -28.02 -29.04 -15.40
C GLN A 359 -28.42 -27.88 -16.31
N ASP A 360 -28.88 -26.75 -15.74
CA ASP A 360 -29.27 -25.56 -16.52
C ASP A 360 -28.10 -25.06 -17.36
N SER A 361 -26.92 -24.95 -16.75
CA SER A 361 -25.69 -24.51 -17.41
C SER A 361 -25.31 -25.44 -18.57
N HIS A 362 -25.43 -26.76 -18.37
CA HIS A 362 -25.13 -27.75 -19.40
C HIS A 362 -26.11 -27.65 -20.58
N PHE A 363 -27.40 -27.52 -20.31
CA PHE A 363 -28.43 -27.38 -21.36
C PHE A 363 -28.28 -26.09 -22.14
N VAL A 364 -28.06 -24.94 -21.48
CA VAL A 364 -27.82 -23.66 -22.15
C VAL A 364 -26.59 -23.76 -23.06
N ASN A 365 -25.52 -24.42 -22.61
CA ASN A 365 -24.33 -24.65 -23.43
C ASN A 365 -24.63 -25.51 -24.68
N ILE A 366 -25.44 -26.57 -24.55
CA ILE A 366 -25.86 -27.39 -25.70
C ILE A 366 -26.69 -26.56 -26.69
N LEU A 367 -27.66 -25.79 -26.20
CA LEU A 367 -28.54 -24.96 -27.03
C LEU A 367 -27.75 -23.96 -27.86
N LEU A 368 -26.82 -23.25 -27.22
CA LEU A 368 -25.95 -22.26 -27.86
C LEU A 368 -24.96 -22.86 -28.87
N LYS A 369 -24.71 -24.18 -28.81
CA LYS A 369 -23.90 -24.91 -29.81
C LYS A 369 -24.74 -25.42 -30.98
N LYS A 370 -25.99 -25.82 -30.72
CA LYS A 370 -26.89 -26.39 -31.74
C LYS A 370 -27.43 -25.31 -32.70
N LYS A 371 -27.80 -24.15 -32.16
CA LYS A 371 -28.40 -23.05 -32.94
C LYS A 371 -27.61 -21.77 -32.72
N ASN A 372 -27.45 -21.00 -33.80
CA ASN A 372 -26.78 -19.72 -33.74
C ASN A 372 -27.78 -18.61 -33.44
N TYR A 373 -27.83 -18.20 -32.17
CA TYR A 373 -28.62 -17.04 -31.74
C TYR A 373 -27.82 -15.75 -31.90
N GLU A 374 -28.50 -14.69 -32.32
CA GLU A 374 -27.91 -13.36 -32.56
C GLU A 374 -28.07 -12.42 -31.36
N SER A 375 -29.09 -12.66 -30.51
CA SER A 375 -29.37 -11.89 -29.29
C SER A 375 -29.91 -12.76 -28.16
N LEU A 376 -29.89 -12.21 -26.93
CA LEU A 376 -30.50 -12.84 -25.75
C LEU A 376 -32.03 -13.00 -25.92
N ASP A 377 -32.67 -12.04 -26.58
CA ASP A 377 -34.11 -12.06 -26.86
C ASP A 377 -34.50 -13.22 -27.78
N GLU A 378 -33.69 -13.49 -28.81
CA GLU A 378 -33.92 -14.59 -29.73
C GLU A 378 -33.84 -15.95 -29.02
N LEU A 379 -32.84 -16.12 -28.15
CA LEU A 379 -32.70 -17.32 -27.31
C LEU A 379 -33.91 -17.51 -26.37
N LEU A 380 -34.35 -16.44 -25.71
CA LEU A 380 -35.51 -16.47 -24.82
C LEU A 380 -36.79 -16.83 -25.57
N ASN A 381 -37.02 -16.23 -26.74
CA ASN A 381 -38.20 -16.52 -27.56
C ASN A 381 -38.23 -17.98 -28.00
N ASP A 382 -37.11 -18.51 -28.48
CA ASP A 382 -37.02 -19.90 -28.94
C ASP A 382 -37.26 -20.91 -27.80
N LEU A 383 -36.76 -20.60 -26.60
CA LEU A 383 -37.09 -21.38 -25.41
C LEU A 383 -38.59 -21.29 -25.07
N MET A 384 -39.24 -20.14 -25.23
CA MET A 384 -40.67 -20.02 -24.92
C MET A 384 -41.58 -20.70 -25.94
N THR A 385 -41.19 -20.77 -27.22
CA THR A 385 -42.05 -21.28 -28.31
C THR A 385 -42.01 -22.80 -28.52
N ASP A 386 -41.30 -23.56 -27.67
CA ASP A 386 -41.16 -25.03 -27.77
C ASP A 386 -40.60 -25.52 -29.12
N SER A 387 -39.94 -24.64 -29.89
CA SER A 387 -39.27 -24.92 -31.17
C SER A 387 -38.02 -25.82 -31.04
N LEU A 388 -37.84 -26.44 -29.88
CA LEU A 388 -36.71 -27.27 -29.49
C LEU A 388 -37.18 -28.72 -29.22
N GLU A 389 -38.12 -29.23 -30.02
CA GLU A 389 -38.70 -30.58 -29.89
C GLU A 389 -37.63 -31.70 -29.80
N ASP A 390 -36.47 -31.50 -30.44
CA ASP A 390 -35.33 -32.42 -30.42
C ASP A 390 -34.55 -32.46 -29.09
N ILE A 391 -34.88 -31.58 -28.14
CA ILE A 391 -34.19 -31.42 -26.87
C ILE A 391 -35.18 -31.72 -25.76
N LYS A 392 -35.14 -32.97 -25.28
CA LYS A 392 -35.95 -33.45 -24.14
C LYS A 392 -35.49 -32.81 -22.83
N ILE A 393 -35.80 -31.53 -22.63
CA ILE A 393 -35.62 -30.84 -21.35
C ILE A 393 -36.89 -31.00 -20.52
N HIS A 394 -36.73 -31.39 -19.26
CA HIS A 394 -37.85 -31.44 -18.32
C HIS A 394 -38.43 -30.04 -18.09
N LYS A 395 -39.76 -29.91 -18.00
CA LYS A 395 -40.46 -28.61 -17.89
C LYS A 395 -39.88 -27.70 -16.80
N SER A 396 -39.58 -28.26 -15.62
CA SER A 396 -38.99 -27.49 -14.51
C SER A 396 -37.60 -26.93 -14.83
N THR A 397 -36.73 -27.71 -15.47
CA THR A 397 -35.39 -27.27 -15.91
C THR A 397 -35.51 -26.16 -16.96
N LYS A 398 -36.43 -26.31 -17.91
CA LYS A 398 -36.71 -25.29 -18.91
C LYS A 398 -37.16 -23.97 -18.28
N GLU A 399 -38.11 -24.04 -17.34
CA GLU A 399 -38.58 -22.86 -16.60
C GLU A 399 -37.46 -22.18 -15.81
N ASN A 400 -36.57 -22.96 -15.17
CA ASN A 400 -35.42 -22.42 -14.44
C ASN A 400 -34.43 -21.71 -15.38
N ILE A 401 -34.11 -22.31 -16.53
CA ILE A 401 -33.27 -21.67 -17.56
C ILE A 401 -33.91 -20.36 -18.03
N ILE A 402 -35.20 -20.37 -18.35
CA ILE A 402 -35.93 -19.19 -18.81
C ILE A 402 -35.85 -18.08 -17.74
N ARG A 403 -36.14 -18.40 -16.47
CA ARG A 403 -36.02 -17.44 -15.35
C ARG A 403 -34.61 -16.87 -15.26
N GLY A 404 -33.58 -17.71 -15.31
CA GLY A 404 -32.20 -17.23 -15.23
C GLY A 404 -31.77 -16.37 -16.43
N LEU A 405 -32.26 -16.65 -17.63
CA LEU A 405 -32.01 -15.80 -18.81
C LEU A 405 -32.79 -14.49 -18.74
N TYR A 406 -34.01 -14.49 -18.19
CA TYR A 406 -34.75 -13.26 -17.91
C TYR A 406 -34.03 -12.36 -16.91
N LEU A 407 -33.51 -12.93 -15.81
CA LEU A 407 -32.68 -12.19 -14.85
C LEU A 407 -31.46 -11.54 -15.53
N LEU A 408 -30.78 -12.26 -16.43
CA LEU A 408 -29.68 -11.69 -17.22
C LEU A 408 -30.13 -10.54 -18.11
N LYS A 409 -31.31 -10.65 -18.73
CA LYS A 409 -31.88 -9.59 -19.56
C LYS A 409 -32.25 -8.35 -18.75
N GLU A 410 -32.84 -8.54 -17.56
CA GLU A 410 -33.26 -7.47 -16.65
C GLU A 410 -32.09 -6.61 -16.16
N THR A 411 -30.86 -7.14 -16.14
CA THR A 411 -29.66 -6.33 -15.86
C THR A 411 -29.50 -5.12 -16.79
N GLY A 412 -30.12 -5.14 -17.97
CA GLY A 412 -30.01 -4.07 -18.96
C GLY A 412 -28.63 -3.91 -19.60
N LEU A 413 -27.69 -4.83 -19.30
CA LEU A 413 -26.30 -4.83 -19.76
C LEU A 413 -26.11 -5.49 -21.13
N PHE A 414 -27.14 -6.07 -21.74
CA PHE A 414 -27.01 -6.82 -22.98
C PHE A 414 -27.41 -5.98 -24.20
N ASP A 415 -26.58 -6.05 -25.24
CA ASP A 415 -26.79 -5.49 -26.58
C ASP A 415 -27.29 -4.02 -26.56
N VAL A 416 -26.71 -3.21 -25.67
CA VAL A 416 -27.01 -1.79 -25.55
C VAL A 416 -26.67 -1.11 -26.89
N ARG A 417 -27.65 -0.39 -27.46
CA ARG A 417 -27.46 0.33 -28.72
C ARG A 417 -26.72 1.64 -28.46
N SER A 418 -25.42 1.56 -28.22
CA SER A 418 -24.52 2.69 -27.92
C SER A 418 -23.07 2.36 -28.30
N ALA A 419 -22.19 3.37 -28.23
CA ALA A 419 -20.77 3.15 -28.31
C ALA A 419 -20.28 2.22 -27.17
N ARG A 420 -19.28 1.39 -27.48
CA ARG A 420 -18.73 0.36 -26.59
C ARG A 420 -17.23 0.24 -26.77
N PHE A 421 -16.52 0.04 -25.67
CA PHE A 421 -15.15 -0.42 -25.70
C PHE A 421 -15.05 -1.92 -25.38
N PRO A 422 -14.27 -2.70 -26.16
CA PRO A 422 -13.99 -4.08 -25.80
C PRO A 422 -13.10 -4.12 -24.56
N LEU A 423 -13.46 -4.96 -23.59
CA LEU A 423 -12.75 -5.08 -22.32
C LEU A 423 -11.26 -5.37 -22.48
N ARG A 424 -10.89 -6.10 -23.54
CA ARG A 424 -9.49 -6.42 -23.85
C ARG A 424 -8.60 -5.17 -23.91
N LYS A 425 -9.10 -4.02 -24.38
CA LYS A 425 -8.33 -2.77 -24.43
C LYS A 425 -7.97 -2.24 -23.05
N ALA A 426 -8.75 -2.55 -22.02
CA ALA A 426 -8.47 -2.18 -20.64
C ALA A 426 -7.28 -2.98 -20.04
N PHE A 427 -6.86 -4.06 -20.72
CA PHE A 427 -5.74 -4.92 -20.35
C PHE A 427 -4.49 -4.72 -21.22
N GLU A 428 -4.62 -4.10 -22.40
CA GLU A 428 -3.58 -4.07 -23.44
C GLU A 428 -2.50 -2.99 -23.26
N LYS A 429 -2.65 -2.07 -22.30
CA LYS A 429 -1.68 -1.01 -22.03
C LYS A 429 -1.46 -0.85 -20.53
N GLY A 430 -0.19 -0.78 -20.14
CA GLY A 430 0.29 -0.36 -18.82
C GLY A 430 -0.51 0.81 -18.26
N GLY A 431 -0.81 0.80 -16.96
CA GLY A 431 -1.50 1.89 -16.29
C GLY A 431 -2.57 1.44 -15.29
N ILE A 432 -3.36 2.42 -14.86
CA ILE A 432 -4.36 2.25 -13.82
C ILE A 432 -5.74 2.13 -14.48
N THR A 433 -6.42 1.01 -14.27
CA THR A 433 -7.77 0.76 -14.76
C THR A 433 -8.72 0.59 -13.58
N VAL A 434 -9.73 1.46 -13.51
CA VAL A 434 -10.79 1.44 -12.50
C VAL A 434 -12.07 0.90 -13.13
N PHE A 435 -12.61 -0.18 -12.58
CA PHE A 435 -13.95 -0.67 -12.85
C PHE A 435 -14.91 0.02 -11.88
N ASP A 436 -15.59 1.05 -12.35
CA ASP A 436 -16.47 1.87 -11.53
C ASP A 436 -17.84 1.19 -11.40
N LEU A 437 -17.99 0.42 -10.31
CA LEU A 437 -19.24 -0.25 -9.94
C LEU A 437 -20.09 0.65 -9.04
N TYR A 438 -19.46 1.49 -8.24
CA TYR A 438 -20.14 2.37 -7.29
C TYR A 438 -21.10 3.33 -7.99
N ASN A 439 -20.66 4.02 -9.05
CA ASN A 439 -21.51 4.93 -9.80
C ASN A 439 -22.38 4.20 -10.82
N SER A 440 -22.22 2.88 -10.97
CA SER A 440 -23.07 2.11 -11.86
C SER A 440 -24.46 1.97 -11.22
N GLU A 441 -25.52 2.37 -11.92
CA GLU A 441 -26.91 2.15 -11.48
C GLU A 441 -27.33 0.67 -11.63
N LEU A 442 -26.38 -0.24 -11.40
CA LEU A 442 -26.57 -1.68 -11.45
C LEU A 442 -27.06 -2.20 -10.11
N ASP A 443 -28.02 -3.13 -10.15
CA ASP A 443 -28.42 -3.88 -8.98
C ASP A 443 -27.32 -4.87 -8.53
N ASP A 444 -27.44 -5.39 -7.31
CA ASP A 444 -26.48 -6.32 -6.72
C ASP A 444 -26.22 -7.55 -7.61
N PHE A 445 -27.25 -8.00 -8.33
CA PHE A 445 -27.15 -9.15 -9.22
C PHE A 445 -26.31 -8.83 -10.46
N ALA A 446 -26.57 -7.73 -11.15
CA ALA A 446 -25.80 -7.29 -12.30
C ALA A 446 -24.36 -6.95 -11.92
N GLN A 447 -24.12 -6.32 -10.76
CA GLN A 447 -22.77 -6.07 -10.25
C GLN A 447 -22.00 -7.37 -10.03
N LYS A 448 -22.63 -8.40 -9.45
CA LYS A 448 -22.01 -9.73 -9.28
C LYS A 448 -21.65 -10.35 -10.62
N ILE A 449 -22.59 -10.40 -11.58
CA ILE A 449 -22.33 -10.98 -12.91
C ILE A 449 -21.17 -10.26 -13.60
N PHE A 450 -21.19 -8.93 -13.56
CA PHE A 450 -20.14 -8.13 -14.17
C PHE A 450 -18.80 -8.37 -13.48
N THR A 451 -18.75 -8.38 -12.15
CA THR A 451 -17.54 -8.67 -11.37
C THR A 451 -16.97 -10.06 -11.65
N TYR A 452 -17.82 -11.11 -11.65
CA TYR A 452 -17.38 -12.47 -11.99
C TYR A 452 -16.81 -12.55 -13.40
N TYR A 453 -17.46 -11.90 -14.37
CA TYR A 453 -16.94 -11.82 -15.72
C TYR A 453 -15.58 -11.10 -15.78
N LEU A 454 -15.43 -9.98 -15.08
CA LEU A 454 -14.17 -9.25 -15.01
C LEU A 454 -13.05 -10.11 -14.44
N LEU A 455 -13.29 -10.76 -13.29
CA LEU A 455 -12.31 -11.62 -12.65
C LEU A 455 -11.90 -12.79 -13.56
N ASP A 456 -12.86 -13.49 -14.17
CA ASP A 456 -12.58 -14.56 -15.15
C ASP A 456 -11.66 -14.08 -16.28
N ARG A 457 -11.88 -12.86 -16.78
CA ARG A 457 -11.06 -12.25 -17.83
C ARG A 457 -9.68 -11.84 -17.35
N ILE A 458 -9.56 -11.30 -16.14
CA ILE A 458 -8.29 -10.91 -15.52
C ILE A 458 -7.43 -12.16 -15.29
N PHE A 459 -7.99 -13.22 -14.69
CA PHE A 459 -7.28 -14.47 -14.47
C PHE A 459 -6.89 -15.14 -15.79
N SER A 460 -7.80 -15.19 -16.77
CA SER A 460 -7.49 -15.71 -18.11
C SER A 460 -6.38 -14.92 -18.81
N TYR A 461 -6.31 -13.61 -18.59
CA TYR A 461 -5.24 -12.77 -19.13
C TYR A 461 -3.91 -13.04 -18.43
N ARG A 462 -3.89 -13.06 -17.09
CA ARG A 462 -2.70 -13.37 -16.29
C ARG A 462 -2.14 -14.76 -16.59
N GLU A 463 -3.00 -15.77 -16.73
CA GLU A 463 -2.58 -17.13 -17.08
C GLU A 463 -1.91 -17.18 -18.46
N LYS A 464 -2.39 -16.40 -19.43
CA LYS A 464 -1.76 -16.31 -20.75
C LYS A 464 -0.40 -15.63 -20.71
N GLU A 465 -0.24 -14.59 -19.89
CA GLU A 465 1.05 -13.93 -19.69
C GLU A 465 2.02 -14.91 -19.01
N MET A 466 1.64 -15.53 -17.89
CA MET A 466 2.49 -16.53 -17.20
C MET A 466 2.94 -17.69 -18.10
N ARG A 467 2.11 -18.12 -19.06
CA ARG A 467 2.47 -19.17 -20.03
C ARG A 467 3.48 -18.72 -21.09
N LYS A 468 3.60 -17.41 -21.36
CA LYS A 468 4.56 -16.86 -22.33
C LYS A 468 5.93 -16.60 -21.73
N GLY A 469 6.06 -16.65 -20.40
CA GLY A 469 7.22 -16.11 -19.67
C GLY A 469 7.05 -14.63 -19.42
#